data_AF-A0A1H8IQS6-F1
#
_entry.id   AF-A0A1H8IQS6-F1
#
_cell.length_a   1.000
_cell.length_b   1.000
_cell.length_c   1.000
_cell.angle_alpha   90.00
_cell.angle_beta   90.00
_cell.angle_gamma   90.00
#
_symmetry.space_group_name_H-M   'P 1'
#
loop_
_entity.id
_entity.type
_entity.pdbx_description
1 polymer ?
#
loop_
_entity_poly.entity_id
_entity_poly.type
_entity_poly.pdbx_seq_one_letter_code
_entity_poly.pdbx_strand_id
1 'polypeptide(L)'
;MDYQAINNEIANDPQSLGYSAYVTDKNDLAIAELLNSSTVDVVGWVSRNDFLIWAAQSIRGVIEDTASAQSDPLRSSALVLQSICNGATDGIDFTKAQNVALLDSWVSASKITETDKNSLLALATKPIERSVYLFGRRVTHQDISKALRG
;
A
#
# COMPACT_ATOMS: atom_id res chain seq x y z
N MET A 1 2.57 14.96 -17.41
CA MET A 1 1.29 15.03 -16.67
C MET A 1 0.21 14.56 -17.62
N ASP A 2 -0.65 13.65 -17.17
CA ASP A 2 -1.77 13.19 -17.97
C ASP A 2 -2.99 14.07 -17.69
N TYR A 3 -3.19 15.09 -18.53
CA TYR A 3 -4.28 16.05 -18.38
C TYR A 3 -5.65 15.45 -18.69
N GLN A 4 -5.69 14.39 -19.52
CA GLN A 4 -6.93 13.69 -19.82
C GLN A 4 -7.39 12.87 -18.61
N ALA A 5 -6.46 12.19 -17.93
CA ALA A 5 -6.76 11.47 -16.70
C ALA A 5 -7.27 12.41 -15.59
N ILE A 6 -6.66 13.60 -15.44
CA ILE A 6 -7.12 14.62 -14.48
C ILE A 6 -8.54 15.08 -14.80
N ASN A 7 -8.83 15.39 -16.08
CA ASN A 7 -10.17 15.81 -16.49
C ASN A 7 -11.19 14.70 -16.23
N ASN A 8 -10.87 13.45 -16.59
CA ASN A 8 -11.74 12.30 -16.35
C ASN A 8 -12.04 12.08 -14.85
N GLU A 9 -11.04 12.22 -13.98
CA GLU A 9 -11.23 12.14 -12.53
C GLU A 9 -12.19 13.22 -12.03
N ILE A 10 -11.97 14.48 -12.45
CA ILE A 10 -12.80 15.63 -12.05
C ILE A 10 -14.24 15.49 -12.57
N ALA A 11 -14.41 15.07 -13.82
CA ALA A 11 -15.71 15.01 -14.49
C ALA A 11 -16.59 13.87 -13.96
N ASN A 12 -16.00 12.73 -13.63
CA ASN A 12 -16.75 11.56 -13.16
C ASN A 12 -16.87 11.49 -11.64
N ASP A 13 -16.01 12.22 -10.92
CA ASP A 13 -15.98 12.28 -9.45
C ASP A 13 -16.24 10.92 -8.76
N PRO A 14 -15.42 9.88 -9.05
CA PRO A 14 -15.70 8.51 -8.64
C PRO A 14 -15.64 8.29 -7.13
N GLN A 15 -15.16 9.27 -6.36
CA GLN A 15 -15.17 9.28 -4.89
C GLN A 15 -16.16 10.28 -4.30
N SER A 16 -16.98 10.93 -5.13
CA SER A 16 -17.97 11.93 -4.71
C SER A 16 -17.36 13.04 -3.86
N LEU A 17 -16.17 13.53 -4.24
CA LEU A 17 -15.43 14.57 -3.56
C LEU A 17 -16.04 15.96 -3.77
N GLY A 18 -16.91 16.13 -4.76
CA GLY A 18 -17.68 17.35 -4.98
C GLY A 18 -16.99 18.37 -5.89
N TYR A 19 -16.25 17.92 -6.90
CA TYR A 19 -15.50 18.83 -7.78
C TYR A 19 -16.38 19.83 -8.55
N SER A 20 -17.64 19.48 -8.82
CA SER A 20 -18.55 20.23 -9.69
C SER A 20 -18.79 21.69 -9.26
N ALA A 21 -18.85 21.96 -7.96
CA ALA A 21 -19.00 23.31 -7.42
C ALA A 21 -17.77 24.17 -7.78
N TYR A 22 -16.56 23.64 -7.55
CA TYR A 22 -15.32 24.34 -7.83
C TYR A 22 -15.05 24.49 -9.34
N VAL A 23 -15.51 23.55 -10.16
CA VAL A 23 -15.47 23.70 -11.63
C VAL A 23 -16.34 24.87 -12.09
N THR A 24 -17.55 25.00 -11.52
CA THR A 24 -18.48 26.10 -11.83
C THR A 24 -17.88 27.46 -11.46
N ASP A 25 -17.25 27.53 -10.29
CA ASP A 25 -16.60 28.74 -9.77
C ASP A 25 -15.22 29.03 -10.41
N LYS A 26 -14.75 28.15 -11.31
CA LYS A 26 -13.39 28.17 -11.88
C LYS A 26 -12.29 28.22 -10.82
N ASN A 27 -12.53 27.58 -9.67
CA ASN A 27 -11.60 27.53 -8.55
C ASN A 27 -10.67 26.32 -8.66
N ASP A 28 -9.69 26.42 -9.57
CA ASP A 28 -8.72 25.35 -9.82
C ASP A 28 -7.84 25.04 -8.59
N LEU A 29 -7.62 26.04 -7.74
CA LEU A 29 -6.85 25.88 -6.51
C LEU A 29 -7.56 24.92 -5.55
N ALA A 30 -8.87 25.13 -5.33
CA ALA A 30 -9.66 24.25 -4.46
C ALA A 30 -9.72 22.82 -4.99
N ILE A 31 -9.82 22.62 -6.32
CA ILE A 31 -9.77 21.28 -6.93
C ILE A 31 -8.42 20.61 -6.67
N ALA A 32 -7.31 21.35 -6.86
CA ALA A 32 -5.98 20.82 -6.60
C ALA A 32 -5.78 20.49 -5.11
N GLU A 33 -6.24 21.34 -4.20
CA GLU A 33 -6.22 21.09 -2.75
C GLU A 33 -7.03 19.85 -2.37
N LEU A 34 -8.21 19.66 -2.96
CA LEU A 34 -9.07 18.51 -2.71
C LEU A 34 -8.42 17.20 -3.19
N LEU A 35 -7.87 17.18 -4.40
CA LEU A 35 -7.11 16.03 -4.93
C LEU A 35 -5.85 15.72 -4.11
N ASN A 36 -5.16 16.74 -3.61
CA ASN A 36 -3.98 16.60 -2.78
C ASN A 36 -4.29 16.35 -1.29
N SER A 37 -5.55 16.40 -0.86
CA SER A 37 -5.95 16.17 0.55
C SER A 37 -6.73 14.89 0.75
N SER A 38 -7.48 14.44 -0.26
CA SER A 38 -8.10 13.11 -0.25
C SER A 38 -7.02 12.04 -0.18
N THR A 39 -7.14 11.11 0.77
CA THR A 39 -6.15 10.04 0.95
C THR A 39 -6.69 8.69 0.49
N VAL A 40 -5.83 7.89 -0.15
CA VAL A 40 -6.08 6.50 -0.49
C VAL A 40 -5.11 5.64 0.31
N ASP A 41 -5.63 4.59 0.93
CA ASP A 41 -4.80 3.60 1.62
C ASP A 41 -4.08 2.72 0.61
N VAL A 42 -2.74 2.69 0.71
CA VAL A 42 -1.90 1.82 -0.10
C VAL A 42 -1.04 0.94 0.79
N VAL A 43 -0.91 -0.33 0.40
CA VAL A 43 -0.05 -1.29 1.07
C VAL A 43 1.38 -1.10 0.53
N GLY A 44 2.31 -0.78 1.43
CA GLY A 44 3.68 -0.42 1.09
C GLY A 44 4.72 -1.32 1.76
N TRP A 45 5.73 -0.68 2.33
CA TRP A 45 6.88 -1.34 2.96
C TRP A 45 6.68 -1.51 4.46
N VAL A 46 7.04 -2.68 4.99
CA VAL A 46 7.19 -2.92 6.43
C VAL A 46 8.67 -2.99 6.75
N SER A 47 9.13 -2.14 7.69
CA SER A 47 10.51 -2.15 8.14
C SER A 47 10.84 -3.43 8.92
N ARG A 48 12.12 -3.80 9.00
CA ARG A 48 12.57 -4.91 9.84
C ARG A 48 12.12 -4.74 11.28
N ASN A 49 12.18 -3.51 11.81
CA ASN A 49 11.80 -3.24 13.20
C ASN A 49 10.31 -3.52 13.43
N ASP A 50 9.45 -3.04 12.54
CA ASP A 50 8.00 -3.27 12.64
C ASP A 50 7.67 -4.76 12.43
N PHE A 51 8.35 -5.41 11.47
CA PHE A 51 8.22 -6.84 11.24
C PHE A 51 8.63 -7.65 12.48
N LEU A 52 9.72 -7.29 13.16
CA LEU A 52 10.18 -7.96 14.37
C LEU A 52 9.20 -7.81 15.52
N ILE A 53 8.67 -6.60 15.74
CA ILE A 53 7.66 -6.32 16.77
C ILE A 53 6.40 -7.15 16.50
N TRP A 54 5.94 -7.17 15.25
CA TRP A 54 4.80 -7.96 14.82
C TRP A 54 5.05 -9.47 15.00
N ALA A 55 6.17 -9.98 14.49
CA ALA A 55 6.49 -11.39 14.54
C ALA A 55 6.61 -11.88 16.00
N ALA A 56 7.19 -11.08 16.89
CA ALA A 56 7.31 -11.41 18.31
C ALA A 56 5.94 -11.61 19.01
N GLN A 57 4.89 -10.93 18.55
CA GLN A 57 3.53 -11.04 19.10
C GLN A 57 2.70 -12.15 18.45
N SER A 58 3.09 -12.56 17.24
CA SER A 58 2.25 -13.38 16.37
C SER A 58 2.94 -14.72 16.05
N ILE A 59 3.97 -14.73 15.19
CA ILE A 59 4.42 -15.95 14.51
C ILE A 59 5.92 -16.27 14.61
N ARG A 60 6.69 -15.61 15.48
CA ARG A 60 8.16 -15.78 15.53
C ARG A 60 8.59 -17.24 15.68
N GLY A 61 7.98 -17.97 16.61
CA GLY A 61 8.25 -19.40 16.81
C GLY A 61 7.87 -20.24 15.59
N VAL A 62 6.72 -19.94 14.95
CA VAL A 62 6.28 -20.64 13.74
C VAL A 62 7.27 -20.48 12.59
N ILE A 63 7.85 -19.30 12.43
CA ILE A 63 8.89 -19.06 11.42
C ILE A 63 10.11 -19.95 11.68
N GLU A 64 10.59 -20.00 12.93
CA GLU A 64 11.76 -20.78 13.30
C GLU A 64 11.54 -22.29 13.13
N ASP A 65 10.39 -22.79 13.60
CA ASP A 65 10.01 -24.19 13.45
C ASP A 65 9.91 -24.59 11.98
N THR A 66 9.24 -23.76 11.16
CA THR A 66 9.06 -24.01 9.73
C THR A 66 10.38 -23.93 8.96
N ALA A 67 11.30 -23.04 9.34
CA ALA A 67 12.63 -22.95 8.74
C ALA A 67 13.51 -24.17 9.06
N SER A 68 13.33 -24.75 10.26
CA SER A 68 14.08 -25.93 10.72
C SER A 68 13.56 -27.25 10.11
N ALA A 69 12.27 -27.32 9.76
CA ALA A 69 11.62 -28.50 9.24
C ALA A 69 12.00 -28.76 7.76
N GLN A 70 12.94 -29.67 7.52
CA GLN A 70 13.50 -29.91 6.18
C GLN A 70 12.48 -30.29 5.10
N SER A 71 11.43 -31.00 5.49
CA SER A 71 10.35 -31.46 4.61
C SER A 71 9.18 -30.49 4.51
N ASP A 72 9.21 -29.36 5.22
CA ASP A 72 8.11 -28.39 5.17
C ASP A 72 8.11 -27.66 3.82
N PRO A 73 6.99 -27.66 3.07
CA PRO A 73 6.91 -26.99 1.76
C PRO A 73 7.15 -25.48 1.84
N LEU A 74 6.93 -24.86 3.01
CA LEU A 74 7.15 -23.44 3.24
C LEU A 74 8.55 -23.11 3.76
N ARG A 75 9.42 -24.11 3.96
CA ARG A 75 10.77 -23.93 4.52
C ARG A 75 11.56 -22.81 3.84
N SER A 76 11.58 -22.77 2.52
CA SER A 76 12.31 -21.73 1.78
C SER A 76 11.80 -20.32 2.10
N SER A 77 10.48 -20.14 2.17
CA SER A 77 9.90 -18.86 2.57
C SER A 77 10.16 -18.53 4.05
N ALA A 78 10.18 -19.54 4.92
CA ALA A 78 10.50 -19.36 6.34
C ALA A 78 11.94 -18.92 6.55
N LEU A 79 12.89 -19.46 5.77
CA LEU A 79 14.29 -19.02 5.79
C LEU A 79 14.44 -17.55 5.34
N VAL A 80 13.64 -17.10 4.38
CA VAL A 80 13.61 -15.70 3.95
C VAL A 80 13.06 -14.80 5.06
N LEU A 81 11.92 -15.18 5.68
CA LEU A 81 11.37 -14.42 6.81
C LEU A 81 12.32 -14.41 8.02
N GLN A 82 13.03 -15.52 8.26
CA GLN A 82 14.06 -15.61 9.29
C GLN A 82 15.26 -14.71 8.98
N SER A 83 15.58 -14.49 7.70
CA SER A 83 16.64 -13.57 7.28
C SER A 83 16.30 -12.11 7.60
N ILE A 84 15.03 -11.71 7.48
CA ILE A 84 14.53 -10.40 7.97
C ILE A 84 14.74 -10.31 9.49
N CYS A 85 14.30 -11.34 10.21
CA CYS A 85 14.45 -11.46 11.66
C CYS A 85 15.91 -11.36 12.15
N ASN A 86 16.87 -11.89 11.38
CA ASN A 86 18.29 -11.90 11.70
C ASN A 86 19.03 -10.64 11.22
N GLY A 87 18.33 -9.74 10.53
CA GLY A 87 18.89 -8.47 10.06
C GLY A 87 19.67 -8.54 8.76
N ALA A 88 19.53 -9.61 7.97
CA ALA A 88 20.11 -9.70 6.64
C ALA A 88 19.37 -8.84 5.60
N THR A 89 18.14 -8.42 5.89
CA THR A 89 17.32 -7.55 5.05
C THR A 89 16.61 -6.48 5.90
N ASP A 90 16.35 -5.32 5.29
CA ASP A 90 15.80 -4.15 6.01
C ASP A 90 14.27 -4.18 6.18
N GLY A 91 13.58 -5.18 5.64
CA GLY A 91 12.13 -5.29 5.68
C GLY A 91 11.55 -6.07 4.50
N ILE A 92 10.26 -5.85 4.23
CA ILE A 92 9.50 -6.50 3.16
C ILE A 92 8.60 -5.50 2.43
N ASP A 93 8.59 -5.58 1.10
CA ASP A 93 7.83 -4.69 0.21
C ASP A 93 6.51 -5.34 -0.23
N PHE A 94 5.38 -4.96 0.37
CA PHE A 94 4.08 -5.49 -0.03
C PHE A 94 3.47 -4.79 -1.25
N THR A 95 4.16 -3.84 -1.88
CA THR A 95 3.81 -3.41 -3.24
C THR A 95 4.08 -4.52 -4.27
N LYS A 96 4.88 -5.53 -3.90
CA LYS A 96 5.12 -6.72 -4.71
C LYS A 96 4.06 -7.78 -4.39
N ALA A 97 3.23 -8.11 -5.38
CA ALA A 97 2.18 -9.13 -5.24
C ALA A 97 2.71 -10.48 -4.77
N GLN A 98 3.96 -10.82 -5.10
CA GLN A 98 4.62 -12.05 -4.65
C GLN A 98 4.80 -12.11 -3.13
N ASN A 99 5.02 -10.97 -2.48
CA ASN A 99 5.17 -10.90 -1.02
C ASN A 99 3.81 -11.05 -0.31
N VAL A 100 2.72 -10.60 -0.92
CA VAL A 100 1.36 -10.86 -0.43
C VAL A 100 1.00 -12.34 -0.63
N ALA A 101 1.28 -12.90 -1.80
CA ALA A 101 1.05 -14.32 -2.11
C ALA A 101 1.86 -15.27 -1.21
N LEU A 102 3.03 -14.84 -0.73
CA LEU A 102 3.78 -15.56 0.29
C LEU A 102 2.94 -15.69 1.57
N LEU A 103 2.33 -14.62 2.07
CA LEU A 103 1.46 -14.70 3.25
C LEU A 103 0.21 -15.55 3.00
N ASP A 104 -0.38 -15.48 1.81
CA ASP A 104 -1.51 -16.34 1.43
C ASP A 104 -1.17 -17.83 1.50
N SER A 105 0.06 -18.18 1.12
CA SER A 105 0.56 -19.57 1.21
C SER A 105 0.70 -20.02 2.67
N TRP A 106 1.11 -19.12 3.57
CA TRP A 106 1.21 -19.41 5.01
C TRP A 106 -0.17 -19.56 5.67
N VAL A 107 -1.15 -18.75 5.26
CA VAL A 107 -2.54 -18.91 5.69
C VAL A 107 -3.10 -20.24 5.19
N SER A 108 -2.91 -20.55 3.90
CA SER A 108 -3.41 -21.78 3.29
C SER A 108 -2.82 -23.04 3.94
N ALA A 109 -1.57 -22.97 4.39
CA ALA A 109 -0.91 -24.03 5.15
C ALA A 109 -1.24 -24.04 6.65
N SER A 110 -2.13 -23.14 7.11
CA SER A 110 -2.51 -22.96 8.52
C SER A 110 -1.32 -22.69 9.45
N LYS A 111 -0.24 -22.09 8.93
CA LYS A 111 0.91 -21.65 9.73
C LYS A 111 0.64 -20.32 10.41
N ILE A 112 -0.17 -19.48 9.77
CA ILE A 112 -0.64 -18.20 10.32
C ILE A 112 -2.15 -18.10 10.09
N THR A 113 -2.82 -17.23 10.84
CA THR A 113 -4.23 -16.92 10.61
C THR A 113 -4.39 -15.78 9.60
N GLU A 114 -5.60 -15.63 9.04
CA GLU A 114 -5.92 -14.44 8.23
C GLU A 114 -5.78 -13.14 9.06
N THR A 115 -6.03 -13.20 10.37
CA THR A 115 -5.82 -12.09 11.30
C THR A 115 -4.34 -11.70 11.38
N ASP A 116 -3.43 -12.67 11.48
CA ASP A 116 -1.99 -12.41 11.50
C ASP A 116 -1.54 -11.72 10.22
N LYS A 117 -1.93 -12.26 9.06
CA LYS A 117 -1.67 -11.67 7.74
C LYS A 117 -2.18 -10.23 7.68
N ASN A 118 -3.45 -9.99 8.04
CA ASN A 118 -4.06 -8.67 7.97
C ASN A 118 -3.40 -7.67 8.91
N SER A 119 -2.96 -8.10 10.10
CA SER A 119 -2.24 -7.24 11.03
C SER A 119 -0.88 -6.80 10.49
N LEU A 120 -0.17 -7.65 9.74
CA LEU A 120 1.07 -7.27 9.08
C LEU A 120 0.83 -6.31 7.90
N LEU A 121 -0.18 -6.59 7.08
CA LEU A 121 -0.55 -5.70 5.96
C LEU A 121 -1.04 -4.33 6.46
N ALA A 122 -1.67 -4.28 7.63
CA ALA A 122 -2.05 -3.03 8.27
C ALA A 122 -0.82 -2.17 8.63
N LEU A 123 0.28 -2.77 9.09
CA LEU A 123 1.54 -2.05 9.33
C LEU A 123 2.15 -1.49 8.04
N ALA A 124 1.92 -2.17 6.92
CA ALA A 124 2.36 -1.73 5.60
C ALA A 124 1.47 -0.62 5.02
N THR A 125 0.24 -0.48 5.53
CA THR A 125 -0.78 0.39 4.93
C THR A 125 -0.56 1.83 5.37
N LYS A 126 -0.43 2.73 4.39
CA LYS A 126 -0.27 4.16 4.63
C LYS A 126 -1.21 4.95 3.74
N PRO A 127 -1.82 6.04 4.26
CA PRO A 127 -2.55 6.96 3.42
C PRO A 127 -1.58 7.74 2.53
N ILE A 128 -1.87 7.83 1.24
CA ILE A 128 -1.20 8.74 0.31
C ILE A 128 -2.22 9.66 -0.36
N GLU A 129 -1.81 10.84 -0.82
CA GLU A 129 -2.71 11.73 -1.53
C GLU A 129 -3.28 11.06 -2.80
N ARG A 130 -4.56 11.30 -3.09
CA ARG A 130 -5.27 10.77 -4.26
C ARG A 130 -4.61 11.19 -5.56
N SER A 131 -4.11 12.43 -5.63
CA SER A 131 -3.30 12.90 -6.75
C SER A 131 -2.04 12.05 -6.97
N VAL A 132 -1.38 11.65 -5.88
CA VAL A 132 -0.17 10.81 -5.95
C VAL A 132 -0.55 9.40 -6.37
N TYR A 133 -1.65 8.87 -5.82
CA TYR A 133 -2.18 7.55 -6.21
C TYR A 133 -2.54 7.48 -7.70
N LEU A 134 -3.29 8.46 -8.22
CA LEU A 134 -3.77 8.44 -9.61
C LEU A 134 -2.74 8.90 -10.63
N PHE A 135 -1.90 9.89 -10.28
CA PHE A 135 -1.05 10.61 -11.24
C PHE A 135 0.45 10.52 -10.92
N GLY A 136 0.83 9.81 -9.86
CA GLY A 136 2.22 9.64 -9.43
C GLY A 136 2.86 10.89 -8.82
N ARG A 137 2.13 12.00 -8.72
CA ARG A 137 2.60 13.26 -8.13
C ARG A 137 1.43 14.15 -7.70
N ARG A 138 1.72 15.13 -6.84
CA ARG A 138 0.77 16.20 -6.52
C ARG A 138 0.41 17.01 -7.75
N VAL A 139 -0.85 17.41 -7.85
CA VAL A 139 -1.36 18.28 -8.92
C VAL A 139 -1.31 19.73 -8.48
N THR A 140 -1.02 20.63 -9.41
CA THR A 140 -1.07 22.09 -9.18
C THR A 140 -2.34 22.68 -9.77
N HIS A 141 -2.73 23.89 -9.34
CA HIS A 141 -3.84 24.62 -9.96
C HIS A 141 -3.62 24.85 -11.48
N GLN A 142 -2.36 24.94 -11.93
CA GLN A 142 -2.03 25.04 -13.35
C GLN A 142 -2.33 23.73 -14.10
N ASP A 143 -2.05 22.58 -13.49
CA ASP A 143 -2.40 21.28 -14.06
C ASP A 143 -3.92 21.12 -14.20
N ILE A 144 -4.68 21.61 -13.23
CA ILE A 144 -6.15 21.62 -13.27
C ILE A 144 -6.66 22.54 -14.39
N SER A 145 -6.16 23.78 -14.44
CA SER A 145 -6.56 24.74 -15.48
C SER A 145 -6.33 24.20 -16.88
N LYS A 146 -5.15 23.60 -17.09
CA LYS A 146 -4.76 22.96 -18.36
C LYS A 146 -5.62 21.74 -18.69
N ALA A 147 -5.94 20.90 -17.71
CA ALA A 147 -6.79 19.73 -17.90
C ALA A 147 -8.23 20.10 -18.28
N LEU A 148 -8.78 21.17 -17.70
CA LEU A 148 -10.16 21.57 -17.92
C LEU A 148 -10.35 22.48 -19.15
N ARG A 149 -9.34 23.30 -19.50
CA ARG A 149 -9.53 24.41 -20.45
C ARG A 149 -8.45 24.56 -21.52
N GLY A 150 -7.37 23.77 -21.48
CA GLY A 150 -6.28 23.80 -22.47
C GLY A 150 -5.16 24.78 -22.12
#